data_AF-A0A4R4WW26-F1
#
_entry.id   AF-A0A4R4WW26-F1
#
_cell.length_a   1.000
_cell.length_b   1.000
_cell.length_c   1.000
_cell.angle_alpha   90.00
_cell.angle_beta   90.00
_cell.angle_gamma   90.00
#
_symmetry.space_group_name_H-M   'P 1'
#
loop_
_entity.id
_entity.type
_entity.pdbx_description
1 polymer ?
#
loop_
_entity_poly.entity_id
_entity_poly.type
_entity_poly.pdbx_seq_one_letter_code
_entity_poly.pdbx_strand_id
1 'polypeptide(L)'
;MNVRWLAAALAVLLLAGVCVQLGRWQFHRLDERKVRNDVTRANLAAPPAPIDQIVGPDGVVGDRHAWRTAVVTGRYDASKQIVLRYRNVKDRPGFEIVTPLILPDGKAVLVDRGFLARQGAELAPGHVPAVPAGDVTITGRLRRSERGGSTNGGTPDNGTARLINGPDYARVLKLDLYDGYLTIDQQQPANDPAFGTFPGPEVDDGPHFFYGLQWFFFALLALGGLVYFSRQDTRGDSSSPDDDATGPERPEVRAGAAD
;
A
#
# COMPACT_ATOMS: atom_id res chain seq x y z
N MET A 1 0.98 -21.05 -46.64
CA MET A 1 0.59 -20.45 -45.34
C MET A 1 0.48 -18.95 -45.54
N ASN A 2 -0.73 -18.39 -45.48
CA ASN A 2 -0.98 -16.99 -45.83
C ASN A 2 -0.22 -16.04 -44.89
N VAL A 3 0.46 -15.02 -45.43
CA VAL A 3 1.24 -14.01 -44.67
C VAL A 3 0.42 -13.38 -43.54
N ARG A 4 -0.90 -13.22 -43.75
CA ARG A 4 -1.87 -12.77 -42.75
C ARG A 4 -1.85 -13.63 -41.47
N TRP A 5 -1.83 -14.96 -41.61
CA TRP A 5 -1.81 -15.89 -40.48
C TRP A 5 -0.46 -15.94 -39.78
N LEU A 6 0.63 -15.76 -40.52
CA LEU A 6 1.98 -15.62 -39.93
C LEU A 6 2.10 -14.35 -39.10
N ALA A 7 1.63 -13.22 -39.61
CA ALA A 7 1.62 -11.94 -38.89
C ALA A 7 0.72 -12.01 -37.64
N ALA A 8 -0.47 -12.60 -37.75
CA ALA A 8 -1.36 -12.82 -36.62
C ALA A 8 -0.73 -13.74 -35.55
N ALA A 9 -0.08 -14.83 -35.97
CA ALA A 9 0.61 -15.73 -35.05
C ALA A 9 1.73 -15.02 -34.30
N LEU A 10 2.56 -14.22 -35.00
CA LEU A 10 3.62 -13.44 -34.36
C LEU A 10 3.07 -12.44 -33.35
N ALA A 11 2.02 -11.68 -33.72
CA ALA A 11 1.39 -10.72 -32.82
C ALA A 11 0.81 -11.38 -31.56
N VAL A 12 0.13 -12.52 -31.71
CA VAL A 12 -0.42 -13.28 -30.59
C VAL A 12 0.68 -13.84 -29.69
N LEU A 13 1.78 -14.34 -30.27
CA LEU A 13 2.92 -14.83 -29.48
C LEU A 13 3.57 -13.70 -28.68
N LEU A 14 3.72 -12.52 -29.27
CA LEU A 14 4.23 -11.33 -28.56
C LEU A 14 3.30 -10.93 -27.42
N LEU A 15 1.99 -10.86 -27.67
CA LEU A 15 0.99 -10.53 -26.65
C LEU A 15 1.00 -11.55 -25.50
N ALA A 16 0.99 -12.86 -25.82
CA ALA A 16 1.08 -13.92 -24.84
C ALA A 16 2.39 -13.83 -24.03
N GLY A 17 3.51 -13.52 -24.67
CA GLY A 17 4.79 -13.27 -24.01
C GLY A 17 4.71 -12.11 -23.01
N VAL A 18 4.10 -10.98 -23.39
CA VAL A 18 3.89 -9.84 -22.49
C VAL A 18 3.01 -10.23 -21.31
N CYS A 19 1.89 -10.93 -21.55
CA CYS A 19 1.02 -11.42 -20.48
C CYS A 19 1.76 -12.35 -19.51
N VAL A 20 2.59 -13.27 -20.00
CA VAL A 20 3.41 -14.14 -19.14
C VAL A 20 4.38 -13.31 -18.28
N GLN A 21 5.02 -12.29 -18.85
CA GLN A 21 5.93 -11.43 -18.08
C GLN A 21 5.19 -10.62 -17.01
N LEU A 22 4.00 -10.11 -17.30
CA LEU A 22 3.16 -9.44 -16.31
C LEU A 22 2.70 -10.39 -15.20
N GLY A 23 2.36 -11.64 -15.54
CA GLY A 23 2.05 -12.68 -14.56
C GLY A 23 3.23 -12.97 -13.63
N ARG A 24 4.44 -13.15 -14.19
CA ARG A 24 5.67 -13.35 -13.39
C ARG A 24 5.97 -12.14 -12.50
N TRP A 25 5.78 -10.93 -13.00
CA TRP A 25 5.95 -9.71 -12.21
C TRP A 25 5.00 -9.65 -11.01
N GLN A 26 3.73 -10.06 -11.19
CA GLN A 26 2.77 -10.15 -10.07
C GLN A 26 3.20 -11.16 -9.01
N PHE A 27 3.72 -12.34 -9.39
CA PHE A 27 4.25 -13.31 -8.42
C PHE A 27 5.50 -12.78 -7.70
N HIS A 28 6.38 -12.07 -8.38
CA HIS A 28 7.51 -11.41 -7.72
C HIS A 28 7.05 -10.40 -6.67
N ARG A 29 6.04 -9.57 -6.98
CA ARG A 29 5.42 -8.65 -6.01
C ARG A 29 4.76 -9.36 -4.83
N LEU A 30 4.13 -10.51 -5.08
CA LEU A 30 3.57 -11.36 -4.04
C LEU A 30 4.67 -11.86 -3.08
N ASP A 31 5.79 -12.33 -3.61
CA ASP A 31 6.90 -12.83 -2.78
C ASP A 31 7.53 -11.70 -1.96
N GLU A 32 7.74 -10.51 -2.54
CA GLU A 32 8.16 -9.31 -1.79
C GLU A 32 7.19 -8.98 -0.64
N ARG A 33 5.87 -9.09 -0.89
CA ARG A 33 4.84 -8.84 0.13
C ARG A 33 4.92 -9.86 1.25
N LYS A 34 5.05 -11.16 0.91
CA LYS A 34 5.17 -12.25 1.90
C LYS A 34 6.38 -12.07 2.80
N VAL A 35 7.55 -11.74 2.25
CA VAL A 35 8.76 -11.49 3.06
C VAL A 35 8.53 -10.37 4.09
N ARG A 36 7.88 -9.26 3.71
CA ARG A 36 7.54 -8.18 4.66
C ARG A 36 6.50 -8.60 5.69
N ASN A 37 5.52 -9.40 5.27
CA ASN A 37 4.48 -9.95 6.14
C ASN A 37 5.10 -10.89 7.18
N ASP A 38 6.08 -11.69 6.80
CA ASP A 38 6.80 -12.60 7.70
C ASP A 38 7.59 -11.83 8.76
N VAL A 39 8.29 -10.76 8.38
CA VAL A 39 8.95 -9.85 9.33
C VAL A 39 7.94 -9.27 10.32
N THR A 40 6.81 -8.78 9.81
CA THR A 40 5.74 -8.22 10.65
C THR A 40 5.18 -9.28 11.60
N ARG A 41 4.89 -10.49 11.12
CA ARG A 41 4.36 -11.59 11.93
C ARG A 41 5.34 -12.02 13.02
N ALA A 42 6.63 -12.14 12.67
CA ALA A 42 7.67 -12.46 13.64
C ALA A 42 7.78 -11.38 14.73
N ASN A 43 7.75 -10.11 14.34
CA ASN A 43 7.82 -8.98 15.27
C ASN A 43 6.60 -8.86 16.18
N LEU A 44 5.40 -9.18 15.68
CA LEU A 44 4.17 -9.22 16.46
C LEU A 44 4.19 -10.33 17.50
N ALA A 45 4.76 -11.50 17.16
CA ALA A 45 4.83 -12.67 18.03
C ALA A 45 5.98 -12.61 19.05
N ALA A 46 7.03 -11.82 18.78
CA ALA A 46 8.19 -11.71 19.66
C ALA A 46 7.84 -11.02 20.99
N PRO A 47 8.38 -11.50 22.13
CA PRO A 47 8.09 -10.92 23.45
C PRO A 47 8.58 -9.47 23.55
N PRO A 48 7.90 -8.56 24.27
CA PRO A 48 8.35 -7.17 24.42
C PRO A 48 9.80 -7.09 24.93
N ALA A 49 10.58 -6.13 24.41
CA ALA A 49 11.96 -5.92 24.83
C ALA A 49 12.30 -4.41 24.90
N PRO A 50 13.35 -4.02 25.64
CA PRO A 50 13.85 -2.64 25.64
C PRO A 50 14.19 -2.13 24.22
N ILE A 51 13.92 -0.85 23.96
CA ILE A 51 14.08 -0.27 22.60
C ILE A 51 15.52 -0.33 22.08
N ASP A 52 16.51 -0.12 22.96
CA ASP A 52 17.94 -0.16 22.66
C ASP A 52 18.39 -1.55 22.22
N GLN A 53 17.86 -2.61 22.84
CA GLN A 53 18.12 -4.00 22.46
C GLN A 53 17.52 -4.37 21.10
N ILE A 54 16.42 -3.72 20.71
CA ILE A 54 15.76 -3.97 19.43
C ILE A 54 16.46 -3.22 18.29
N VAL A 55 16.70 -1.92 18.48
CA VAL A 55 17.12 -1.02 17.41
C VAL A 55 18.64 -0.97 17.26
N GLY A 56 19.37 -1.26 18.35
CA GLY A 56 20.82 -1.18 18.40
C GLY A 56 21.34 0.26 18.54
N PRO A 57 22.67 0.44 18.53
CA PRO A 57 23.33 1.71 18.85
C PRO A 57 23.01 2.83 17.86
N ASP A 58 22.77 2.50 16.59
CA ASP A 58 22.45 3.48 15.55
C ASP A 58 21.10 4.18 15.80
N GLY A 59 20.21 3.59 16.60
CA GLY A 59 18.91 4.18 16.91
C GLY A 59 17.96 4.30 15.72
N VAL A 60 18.21 3.60 14.61
CA VAL A 60 17.41 3.67 13.37
C VAL A 60 16.35 2.58 13.29
N VAL A 61 15.07 2.96 13.33
CA VAL A 61 13.93 2.05 13.18
C VAL A 61 13.66 1.77 11.69
N GLY A 62 14.37 0.78 11.13
CA GLY A 62 14.15 0.27 9.77
C GLY A 62 13.01 -0.77 9.63
N ASP A 63 12.84 -1.28 8.41
CA ASP A 63 11.76 -2.23 8.06
C ASP A 63 11.81 -3.54 8.88
N ARG A 64 13.00 -3.99 9.27
CA ARG A 64 13.18 -5.17 10.13
C ARG A 64 12.60 -5.01 11.53
N HIS A 65 12.41 -3.78 12.01
CA HIS A 65 11.88 -3.50 13.35
C HIS A 65 10.37 -3.18 13.33
N ALA A 66 9.76 -3.12 12.14
CA ALA A 66 8.37 -2.69 12.01
C ALA A 66 7.44 -3.55 12.86
N TRP A 67 6.58 -2.90 13.66
CA TRP A 67 5.60 -3.52 14.56
C TRP A 67 6.19 -4.33 15.72
N ARG A 68 7.50 -4.28 15.93
CA ARG A 68 8.12 -4.91 17.10
C ARG A 68 7.66 -4.21 18.37
N THR A 69 7.23 -4.99 19.36
CA THR A 69 6.86 -4.43 20.66
C THR A 69 8.10 -4.02 21.45
N ALA A 70 8.22 -2.72 21.72
CA ALA A 70 9.27 -2.18 22.57
C ALA A 70 8.70 -1.69 23.90
N VAL A 71 9.53 -1.78 24.94
CA VAL A 71 9.28 -1.20 26.25
C VAL A 71 10.23 -0.03 26.46
N VAL A 72 9.70 1.13 26.84
CA VAL A 72 10.47 2.33 27.14
C VAL A 72 10.00 2.96 28.43
N THR A 73 10.93 3.48 29.22
CA THR A 73 10.62 4.24 30.44
C THR A 73 11.31 5.58 30.36
N GLY A 74 10.58 6.65 30.67
CA GLY A 74 11.10 8.00 30.60
C GLY A 74 10.08 9.05 31.05
N ARG A 75 10.37 10.32 30.79
CA ARG A 75 9.49 11.44 31.11
C ARG A 75 9.08 12.19 29.85
N TYR A 76 7.80 12.48 29.72
CA TYR A 76 7.32 13.28 28.60
C TYR A 76 7.84 14.72 28.68
N ASP A 77 8.30 15.26 27.54
CA ASP A 77 8.49 16.69 27.38
C ASP A 77 7.24 17.33 26.77
N ALA A 78 6.32 17.75 27.65
CA ALA A 78 5.05 18.38 27.28
C ALA A 78 5.24 19.67 26.46
N SER A 79 6.36 20.37 26.64
CA SER A 79 6.64 21.63 25.92
C SER A 79 6.95 21.42 24.44
N LYS A 80 7.27 20.18 24.06
CA LYS A 80 7.64 19.77 22.69
C LYS A 80 6.59 18.86 22.03
N GLN A 81 5.37 18.88 22.54
CA GLN A 81 4.25 18.16 21.96
C GLN A 81 3.91 18.71 20.56
N ILE A 82 3.69 17.82 19.61
CA ILE A 82 3.35 18.13 18.22
C ILE A 82 1.98 17.54 17.86
N VAL A 83 1.14 18.37 17.25
CA VAL A 83 -0.15 17.96 16.68
C VAL A 83 0.02 17.63 15.21
N LEU A 84 -0.26 16.38 14.84
CA LEU A 84 -0.27 15.95 13.46
C LEU A 84 -1.61 16.25 12.82
N ARG A 85 -1.57 16.95 11.68
CA ARG A 85 -2.74 17.32 10.89
C ARG A 85 -2.95 16.33 9.74
N TYR A 86 -4.18 16.32 9.23
CA TYR A 86 -4.60 15.48 8.10
C TYR A 86 -4.45 13.98 8.36
N ARG A 87 -4.63 13.56 9.61
CA ARG A 87 -4.63 12.14 9.98
C ARG A 87 -6.01 11.55 9.73
N ASN A 88 -6.03 10.28 9.34
CA ASN A 88 -7.23 9.50 9.16
C ASN A 88 -7.01 8.13 9.80
N VAL A 89 -7.84 7.81 10.78
CA VAL A 89 -7.83 6.51 11.46
C VAL A 89 -9.21 5.89 11.34
N LYS A 90 -9.30 4.74 10.65
CA LYS A 90 -10.56 4.01 10.39
C LYS A 90 -11.64 4.91 9.77
N ASP A 91 -11.29 5.58 8.67
CA ASP A 91 -12.14 6.51 7.91
C ASP A 91 -12.64 7.73 8.70
N ARG A 92 -12.04 8.01 9.86
CA ARG A 92 -12.34 9.21 10.65
C ARG A 92 -11.19 10.20 10.54
N PRO A 93 -11.42 11.41 9.99
CA PRO A 93 -10.41 12.45 9.97
C PRO A 93 -10.16 12.98 11.39
N GLY A 94 -8.93 13.37 11.68
CA GLY A 94 -8.56 13.87 12.99
C GLY A 94 -7.09 14.24 13.11
N PHE A 95 -6.61 14.12 14.33
CA PHE A 95 -5.28 14.55 14.75
C PHE A 95 -4.60 13.43 15.52
N GLU A 96 -3.30 13.24 15.30
CA GLU A 96 -2.46 12.42 16.19
C GLU A 96 -1.62 13.34 17.06
N ILE A 97 -1.40 12.93 18.31
CA ILE A 97 -0.65 13.73 19.28
C ILE A 97 0.67 13.02 19.56
N VAL A 98 1.76 13.61 19.09
CA VAL A 98 3.11 13.08 19.29
C VAL A 98 3.81 13.88 20.37
N THR A 99 4.38 13.20 21.36
CA THR A 99 5.16 13.85 22.42
C THR A 99 6.49 13.12 22.59
N PRO A 100 7.63 13.83 22.63
CA PRO A 100 8.91 13.22 22.96
C PRO A 100 8.90 12.66 24.38
N LEU A 101 9.39 11.45 24.55
CA LEU A 101 9.68 10.83 25.83
C LEU A 101 11.20 10.84 26.03
N ILE A 102 11.66 11.58 27.03
CA ILE A 102 13.07 11.66 27.41
C ILE A 102 13.43 10.47 28.29
N LEU A 103 14.41 9.69 27.87
CA LEU A 103 14.89 8.50 28.56
C LEU A 103 15.96 8.88 29.61
N PRO A 104 16.29 7.97 30.56
CA PRO A 104 17.27 8.25 31.62
C PRO A 104 18.68 8.59 31.11
N ASP A 105 19.05 8.14 29.91
CA ASP A 105 20.33 8.41 29.26
C ASP A 105 20.36 9.77 28.52
N GLY A 106 19.25 10.51 28.52
CA GLY A 106 19.10 11.79 27.84
C GLY A 106 18.68 11.69 26.37
N LYS A 107 18.68 10.48 25.78
CA LYS A 107 18.10 10.23 24.46
C LYS A 107 16.57 10.31 24.57
N ALA A 108 15.91 10.54 23.45
CA ALA A 108 14.46 10.62 23.41
C ALA A 108 13.86 9.75 22.31
N VAL A 109 12.63 9.28 22.54
CA VAL A 109 11.83 8.59 21.53
C VAL A 109 10.54 9.36 21.30
N LEU A 110 10.13 9.49 20.04
CA LEU A 110 8.83 10.05 19.72
C LEU A 110 7.74 9.04 20.08
N VAL A 111 6.75 9.46 20.86
CA VAL A 111 5.60 8.63 21.20
C VAL A 111 4.36 9.26 20.60
N ASP A 112 3.70 8.51 19.73
CA ASP A 112 2.35 8.81 19.30
C ASP A 112 1.37 8.35 20.39
N ARG A 113 0.84 9.34 21.12
CA ARG A 113 -0.05 9.15 22.27
C ARG A 113 -1.45 8.74 21.84
N GLY A 114 -1.79 8.83 20.56
CA GLY A 114 -3.09 8.40 20.05
C GLY A 114 -3.80 9.45 19.21
N PHE A 115 -5.01 9.07 18.82
CA PHE A 115 -5.82 9.80 17.85
C PHE A 115 -6.99 10.54 18.50
N LEU A 116 -7.19 11.80 18.11
CA LEU A 116 -8.35 12.63 18.43
C LEU A 116 -9.18 12.86 17.16
N ALA A 117 -10.44 12.42 17.16
CA ALA A 117 -11.34 12.63 16.02
C ALA A 117 -11.69 14.12 15.87
N ARG A 118 -11.65 14.62 14.64
CA ARG A 118 -12.06 15.99 14.33
C ARG A 118 -13.57 16.13 14.47
N GLN A 119 -14.02 17.21 15.11
CA GLN A 119 -15.44 17.59 15.12
C GLN A 119 -15.69 18.69 14.08
N GLY A 120 -16.62 18.45 13.15
CA GLY A 120 -16.96 19.42 12.10
C GLY A 120 -15.76 19.84 11.23
N ALA A 121 -15.54 21.15 11.12
CA ALA A 121 -14.54 21.77 10.25
C ALA A 121 -13.26 22.24 10.99
N GLU A 122 -13.03 21.76 12.21
CA GLU A 122 -11.87 22.15 13.03
C GLU A 122 -10.53 21.89 12.32
N LEU A 123 -9.61 22.85 12.40
CA LEU A 123 -8.25 22.73 11.83
C LEU A 123 -7.20 22.32 12.85
N ALA A 124 -7.58 22.29 14.14
CA ALA A 124 -6.78 21.86 15.28
C ALA A 124 -7.72 21.30 16.37
N PRO A 125 -7.26 20.39 17.25
CA PRO A 125 -8.08 19.89 18.34
C PRO A 125 -8.41 21.01 19.33
N GLY A 126 -9.67 21.11 19.76
CA GLY A 126 -10.09 22.10 20.75
C GLY A 126 -9.45 21.91 22.14
N HIS A 127 -9.10 20.66 22.47
CA HIS A 127 -8.38 20.31 23.68
C HIS A 127 -7.43 19.14 23.39
N VAL A 128 -6.20 19.22 23.92
CA VAL A 128 -5.25 18.10 23.91
C VAL A 128 -5.02 17.66 25.35
N PRO A 129 -5.29 16.39 25.70
CA PRO A 129 -5.05 15.89 27.04
C PRO A 129 -3.60 16.07 27.50
N ALA A 130 -3.44 16.48 28.76
CA ALA A 130 -2.12 16.64 29.38
C ALA A 130 -1.35 15.31 29.41
N VAL A 131 -0.01 15.40 29.44
CA VAL A 131 0.83 14.21 29.69
C VAL A 131 0.72 13.81 31.16
N PRO A 132 0.84 12.51 31.50
CA PRO A 132 0.95 12.09 32.88
C PRO A 132 2.17 12.73 33.56
N ALA A 133 2.04 13.03 34.86
CA ALA A 133 3.13 13.55 35.65
C ALA A 133 4.15 12.46 35.99
N GLY A 134 5.43 12.84 36.04
CA GLY A 134 6.52 11.95 36.43
C GLY A 134 6.97 11.02 35.31
N ASP A 135 7.52 9.88 35.71
CA ASP A 135 8.07 8.91 34.77
C ASP A 135 6.96 7.94 34.34
N VAL A 136 6.96 7.60 33.06
CA VAL A 136 6.01 6.69 32.43
C VAL A 136 6.74 5.51 31.84
N THR A 137 6.15 4.33 31.94
CA THR A 137 6.58 3.13 31.21
C THR A 137 5.56 2.82 30.14
N ILE A 138 6.02 2.70 28.90
CA ILE A 138 5.20 2.47 27.71
C ILE A 138 5.62 1.12 27.13
N THR A 139 4.63 0.29 26.86
CA THR A 139 4.74 -0.84 25.94
C THR A 139 4.04 -0.44 24.65
N GLY A 140 4.76 -0.43 23.53
CA GLY A 140 4.23 0.08 22.28
C GLY A 140 4.85 -0.56 21.05
N ARG A 141 4.28 -0.27 19.88
CA ARG A 141 4.76 -0.80 18.60
C ARG A 141 5.71 0.18 17.95
N LEU A 142 6.88 -0.32 17.57
CA LEU A 142 7.86 0.45 16.82
C LEU A 142 7.38 0.71 15.40
N ARG A 143 7.55 1.96 14.99
CA ARG A 143 7.22 2.48 13.68
C ARG A 143 8.43 3.22 13.12
N ARG A 144 8.72 2.99 11.85
CA ARG A 144 9.73 3.75 11.12
C ARG A 144 9.28 5.20 10.96
N SER A 145 10.22 6.13 10.84
CA SER A 145 9.91 7.50 10.43
C SER A 145 9.12 7.52 9.13
N GLU A 146 8.04 8.29 9.13
CA GLU A 146 7.20 8.53 7.96
C GLU A 146 7.98 9.38 6.93
N ARG A 147 7.72 9.12 5.65
CA ARG A 147 8.40 9.79 4.52
C ARG A 147 7.36 10.39 3.58
N GLY A 148 7.54 11.65 3.24
CA GLY A 148 6.60 12.45 2.42
C GLY A 148 7.04 12.70 0.99
N GLY A 149 7.99 11.92 0.48
CA GLY A 149 8.67 12.25 -0.79
C GLY A 149 9.40 13.60 -0.69
N SER A 150 9.15 14.51 -1.63
CA SER A 150 9.78 15.84 -1.69
C SER A 150 9.08 16.92 -0.84
N THR A 151 8.17 16.54 0.07
CA THR A 151 7.42 17.51 0.89
C THR A 151 8.06 17.68 2.28
N ASN A 152 8.03 18.90 2.82
CA ASN A 152 8.47 19.21 4.19
C ASN A 152 7.46 18.76 5.26
N GLY A 153 6.65 17.72 5.00
CA GLY A 153 5.59 17.29 5.90
C GLY A 153 6.08 16.75 7.25
N GLY A 154 7.34 16.33 7.32
CA GLY A 154 8.00 15.79 8.52
C GLY A 154 8.66 16.82 9.42
N THR A 155 8.79 18.07 8.99
CA THR A 155 9.38 19.14 9.81
C THR A 155 8.29 19.84 10.63
N PRO A 156 8.34 19.79 11.98
CA PRO A 156 7.39 20.52 12.80
C PRO A 156 7.48 22.03 12.60
N ASP A 157 6.33 22.68 12.52
CA ASP A 157 6.17 24.14 12.45
C ASP A 157 5.05 24.57 13.41
N ASN A 158 5.38 25.49 14.32
CA ASN A 158 4.50 26.00 15.37
C ASN A 158 3.69 24.91 16.12
N GLY A 159 4.38 23.83 16.54
CA GLY A 159 3.76 22.73 17.27
C GLY A 159 2.89 21.81 16.40
N THR A 160 2.98 21.90 15.07
CA THR A 160 2.22 21.04 14.15
C THR A 160 3.09 20.37 13.10
N ALA A 161 2.68 19.21 12.61
CA ALA A 161 3.33 18.53 11.49
C ALA A 161 2.28 17.75 10.66
N ARG A 162 2.72 17.08 9.59
CA ARG A 162 1.88 16.17 8.79
C ARG A 162 2.38 14.73 8.84
N LEU A 163 3.67 14.55 9.12
CA LEU A 163 4.35 13.26 9.17
C LEU A 163 5.18 13.16 10.44
N ILE A 164 5.27 11.97 11.01
CA ILE A 164 6.20 11.69 12.14
C ILE A 164 7.56 11.33 11.57
N ASN A 165 8.53 12.24 11.67
CA ASN A 165 9.87 12.01 11.15
C ASN A 165 10.93 12.30 12.22
N GLY A 166 11.57 11.26 12.74
CA GLY A 166 12.57 11.37 13.82
C GLY A 166 13.69 12.36 13.49
N PRO A 167 14.40 12.24 12.35
CA PRO A 167 15.48 13.15 11.97
C PRO A 167 15.07 14.61 11.84
N ASP A 168 13.91 14.90 11.25
CA ASP A 168 13.42 16.28 11.13
C ASP A 168 12.98 16.85 12.48
N TYR A 169 12.31 16.05 13.31
CA TYR A 169 11.93 16.43 14.67
C TYR A 169 13.18 16.68 15.53
N ALA A 170 14.23 15.85 15.40
CA ALA A 170 15.47 15.97 16.17
C ALA A 170 16.09 17.36 15.96
N ARG A 171 16.13 17.81 14.71
CA ARG A 171 16.68 19.12 14.32
C ARG A 171 15.87 20.29 14.90
N VAL A 172 14.54 20.23 14.80
CA VAL A 172 13.65 21.32 15.25
C VAL A 172 13.54 21.36 16.78
N LEU A 173 13.39 20.19 17.41
CA LEU A 173 13.19 20.04 18.85
C LEU A 173 14.49 20.15 19.64
N LYS A 174 15.64 20.02 18.97
CA LYS A 174 16.99 19.98 19.55
C LYS A 174 17.14 18.85 20.56
N LEU A 175 16.72 17.65 20.14
CA LEU A 175 16.78 16.41 20.93
C LEU A 175 17.60 15.37 20.17
N ASP A 176 18.31 14.51 20.91
CA ASP A 176 18.83 13.26 20.37
C ASP A 176 17.68 12.25 20.30
N LEU A 177 17.19 11.95 19.08
CA LEU A 177 16.03 11.09 18.86
C LEU A 177 16.42 9.78 18.20
N TYR A 178 15.71 8.71 18.56
CA TYR A 178 15.59 7.55 17.67
C TYR A 178 14.98 7.97 16.32
N ASP A 179 15.50 7.44 15.21
CA ASP A 179 14.91 7.59 13.88
C ASP A 179 13.72 6.63 13.74
N GLY A 180 12.60 7.02 14.36
CA GLY A 180 11.35 6.29 14.41
C GLY A 180 10.47 6.81 15.53
N TYR A 181 9.35 6.12 15.76
CA TYR A 181 8.42 6.46 16.82
C TYR A 181 7.72 5.21 17.39
N LEU A 182 7.06 5.38 18.53
CA LEU A 182 6.26 4.36 19.19
C LEU A 182 4.78 4.74 19.15
N THR A 183 3.92 3.80 18.77
CA THR A 183 2.48 3.89 19.06
C THR A 183 2.17 3.12 20.33
N ILE A 184 1.39 3.70 21.23
CA ILE A 184 1.11 3.10 22.55
C ILE A 184 0.15 1.90 22.41
N ASP A 185 0.54 0.75 22.98
CA ASP A 185 -0.38 -0.35 23.27
C ASP A 185 -0.83 -0.28 24.74
N GLN A 186 0.12 -0.08 25.65
CA GLN A 186 -0.11 0.07 27.10
C GLN A 186 0.85 1.11 27.69
N GLN A 187 0.40 1.83 28.72
CA GLN A 187 1.21 2.82 29.43
C GLN A 187 0.86 2.82 30.92
N GLN A 188 1.87 3.01 31.78
CA GLN A 188 1.72 3.28 33.20
C GLN A 188 2.53 4.53 33.60
N PRO A 189 1.94 5.56 34.24
CA PRO A 189 0.51 5.76 34.48
C PRO A 189 -0.32 5.77 33.19
N ALA A 190 -1.60 5.38 33.28
CA ALA A 190 -2.48 5.26 32.13
C ALA A 190 -2.51 6.53 31.28
N ASN A 191 -2.55 6.35 29.96
CA ASN A 191 -2.76 7.46 29.04
C ASN A 191 -4.22 7.92 29.08
N ASP A 192 -4.50 9.12 28.57
CA ASP A 192 -5.84 9.69 28.61
C ASP A 192 -6.83 8.86 27.76
N PRO A 193 -8.02 8.52 28.30
CA PRO A 193 -9.01 7.69 27.59
C PRO A 193 -9.65 8.40 26.38
N ALA A 194 -9.46 9.70 26.20
CA ALA A 194 -9.89 10.42 25.00
C ALA A 194 -9.14 9.96 23.73
N PHE A 195 -7.95 9.38 23.89
CA PHE A 195 -7.18 8.87 22.76
C PHE A 195 -7.74 7.56 22.23
N GLY A 196 -8.05 7.54 20.93
CA GLY A 196 -8.38 6.30 20.23
C GLY A 196 -7.15 5.40 20.03
N THR A 197 -7.40 4.10 19.87
CA THR A 197 -6.35 3.11 19.56
C THR A 197 -6.04 3.06 18.06
N PHE A 198 -4.79 2.73 17.74
CA PHE A 198 -4.36 2.50 16.36
C PHE A 198 -4.80 1.12 15.87
N PRO A 199 -5.18 0.99 14.59
CA PRO A 199 -5.31 -0.32 13.98
C PRO A 199 -3.94 -1.01 13.94
N GLY A 200 -3.93 -2.33 14.13
CA GLY A 200 -2.74 -3.15 13.91
C GLY A 200 -2.35 -3.20 12.42
N PRO A 201 -1.24 -3.86 12.08
CA PRO A 201 -0.88 -4.09 10.69
C PRO A 201 -1.93 -4.92 9.98
N GLU A 202 -2.24 -4.54 8.74
CA GLU A 202 -2.82 -5.45 7.77
C GLU A 202 -1.71 -6.38 7.27
N VAL A 203 -1.80 -7.66 7.65
CA VAL A 203 -0.89 -8.72 7.19
C VAL A 203 -1.63 -9.56 6.16
N ASP A 204 -1.81 -8.97 4.98
CA ASP A 204 -2.41 -9.62 3.82
C ASP A 204 -1.42 -9.64 2.65
N ASP A 205 -1.54 -10.66 1.80
CA ASP A 205 -0.69 -10.86 0.63
C ASP A 205 -1.16 -10.06 -0.59
N GLY A 206 -2.30 -9.38 -0.47
CA GLY A 206 -2.95 -8.66 -1.56
C GLY A 206 -3.47 -9.58 -2.68
N PRO A 207 -4.04 -8.97 -3.73
CA PRO A 207 -4.61 -9.70 -4.87
C PRO A 207 -3.58 -10.18 -5.90
N HIS A 208 -2.28 -10.01 -5.62
CA HIS A 208 -1.19 -10.28 -6.59
C HIS A 208 -1.24 -11.70 -7.17
N PHE A 209 -1.58 -12.69 -6.34
CA PHE A 209 -1.76 -14.07 -6.80
C PHE A 209 -2.82 -14.19 -7.92
N PHE A 210 -4.02 -13.65 -7.69
CA PHE A 210 -5.12 -13.73 -8.64
C PHE A 210 -4.85 -12.91 -9.90
N TYR A 211 -4.20 -11.75 -9.77
CA TYR A 211 -3.75 -11.00 -10.94
C TYR A 211 -2.70 -11.76 -11.76
N GLY A 212 -1.79 -12.50 -11.10
CA GLY A 212 -0.85 -13.39 -11.78
C GLY A 212 -1.57 -14.44 -12.63
N LEU A 213 -2.57 -15.13 -12.05
CA LEU A 213 -3.39 -16.12 -12.76
C LEU A 213 -4.18 -15.49 -13.91
N GLN A 214 -4.74 -14.29 -13.71
CA GLN A 214 -5.48 -13.56 -14.73
C GLN A 214 -4.61 -13.28 -15.97
N TRP A 215 -3.34 -12.88 -15.77
CA TRP A 215 -2.43 -12.66 -16.89
C TRP A 215 -2.10 -13.93 -17.65
N PHE A 216 -1.90 -15.05 -16.96
CA PHE A 216 -1.72 -16.34 -17.63
C PHE A 216 -2.97 -16.79 -18.38
N PHE A 217 -4.15 -16.53 -17.82
CA PHE A 217 -5.42 -16.80 -18.49
C PHE A 217 -5.56 -15.99 -19.79
N PHE A 218 -5.19 -14.71 -19.81
CA PHE A 218 -5.19 -13.91 -21.04
C PHE A 218 -4.21 -14.44 -22.09
N ALA A 219 -3.02 -14.92 -21.68
CA ALA A 219 -2.08 -15.57 -22.59
C ALA A 219 -2.70 -16.84 -23.22
N LEU A 220 -3.38 -17.66 -22.41
CA LEU A 220 -4.07 -18.86 -22.89
C LEU A 220 -5.22 -18.53 -23.84
N LEU A 221 -6.03 -17.51 -23.53
CA LEU A 221 -7.11 -17.07 -24.41
C LEU A 221 -6.58 -16.56 -25.76
N ALA A 222 -5.50 -15.78 -25.76
CA ALA A 222 -4.90 -15.27 -26.99
C ALA A 222 -4.41 -16.42 -27.89
N LEU A 223 -3.70 -17.39 -27.31
CA LEU A 223 -3.22 -18.58 -28.02
C LEU A 223 -4.37 -19.47 -28.49
N GLY A 224 -5.36 -19.70 -27.63
CA GLY A 224 -6.56 -20.50 -27.96
C GLY A 224 -7.38 -19.87 -29.10
N GLY A 225 -7.54 -18.55 -29.07
CA GLY A 225 -8.19 -17.79 -30.15
C GLY A 225 -7.48 -17.95 -31.48
N LEU A 226 -6.15 -17.84 -31.50
CA LEU A 226 -5.35 -18.06 -32.72
C LEU A 226 -5.59 -19.47 -33.31
N VAL A 227 -5.56 -20.50 -32.47
CA VAL A 227 -5.81 -21.90 -32.91
C VAL A 227 -7.23 -22.08 -33.42
N TYR A 228 -8.22 -21.51 -32.73
CA TYR A 228 -9.62 -21.61 -33.09
C TYR A 228 -9.92 -20.95 -34.44
N PHE A 229 -9.54 -19.68 -34.61
CA PHE A 229 -9.80 -18.94 -35.84
C PHE A 229 -9.02 -19.51 -37.03
N SER A 230 -7.78 -19.97 -36.82
CA SER A 230 -7.01 -20.63 -37.88
C SER A 230 -7.68 -21.93 -38.37
N ARG A 231 -8.27 -22.72 -37.46
CA ARG A 231 -9.02 -23.94 -37.82
C ARG A 231 -10.33 -23.64 -38.54
N GLN A 232 -11.01 -22.55 -38.21
CA GLN A 232 -12.26 -22.17 -38.89
C GLN A 232 -12.02 -21.70 -40.33
N ASP A 233 -10.98 -20.90 -40.57
CA ASP A 233 -10.62 -20.43 -41.92
C ASP A 233 -10.34 -21.62 -42.87
N THR A 234 -9.71 -22.67 -42.34
CA THR A 234 -9.39 -23.89 -43.11
C THR A 234 -10.63 -24.77 -43.41
N ARG A 235 -11.71 -24.63 -42.64
CA ARG A 235 -12.97 -25.39 -42.83
C ARG A 235 -13.98 -24.68 -43.74
N GLY A 236 -13.88 -23.37 -43.88
CA GLY A 236 -14.75 -22.57 -44.76
C GLY A 236 -14.43 -22.69 -46.25
N ASP A 237 -13.21 -23.11 -46.60
CA ASP A 237 -12.74 -23.23 -48.00
C ASP A 237 -13.12 -24.56 -48.68
N SER A 238 -13.73 -25.50 -47.96
CA SER A 238 -14.11 -26.84 -48.47
C SER A 238 -15.57 -26.96 -48.93
N SER A 239 -16.32 -25.85 -49.02
CA SER A 239 -17.68 -25.82 -49.53
C SER A 239 -17.84 -24.80 -50.66
N SER A 240 -17.29 -25.12 -51.83
CA SER A 240 -17.77 -24.59 -53.10
C SER A 240 -17.76 -25.73 -54.12
N PRO A 241 -18.92 -26.32 -54.44
CA PRO A 241 -19.09 -27.01 -55.70
C PRO A 241 -19.36 -25.94 -56.77
N ASP A 242 -18.37 -25.72 -57.63
CA ASP A 242 -18.67 -25.36 -59.02
C ASP A 242 -19.44 -26.54 -59.63
N ASP A 243 -20.63 -26.28 -60.17
CA ASP A 243 -20.97 -26.87 -61.45
C ASP A 243 -21.83 -25.90 -62.26
N ASP A 244 -21.54 -25.94 -63.55
CA ASP A 244 -21.65 -24.85 -64.50
C ASP A 244 -23.03 -24.77 -65.17
N ALA A 245 -23.30 -23.59 -65.73
CA ALA A 245 -24.02 -23.35 -66.98
C ALA A 245 -25.31 -24.13 -67.31
N THR A 246 -26.44 -23.42 -67.31
CA THR A 246 -27.26 -23.28 -68.53
C THR A 246 -28.25 -22.10 -68.42
N GLY A 247 -27.92 -20.98 -69.07
CA GLY A 247 -28.93 -20.20 -69.79
C GLY A 247 -29.03 -20.71 -71.23
N PRO A 248 -29.93 -20.21 -72.11
CA PRO A 248 -30.66 -18.94 -72.01
C PRO A 248 -32.15 -19.02 -72.44
N GLU A 249 -32.94 -17.97 -72.18
CA GLU A 249 -33.57 -17.14 -73.21
C GLU A 249 -34.58 -16.16 -72.60
N ARG A 250 -34.46 -14.90 -73.01
CA ARG A 250 -35.38 -13.81 -72.75
C ARG A 250 -35.95 -13.39 -74.11
N PRO A 251 -37.27 -13.33 -74.31
CA PRO A 251 -37.84 -12.53 -75.38
C PRO A 251 -38.19 -11.12 -74.89
N GLU A 252 -37.89 -10.16 -75.75
CA GLU A 252 -38.16 -8.74 -75.66
C GLU A 252 -39.65 -8.36 -75.87
N VAL A 253 -40.07 -7.32 -75.13
CA VAL A 253 -40.86 -6.14 -75.55
C VAL A 253 -42.35 -6.33 -75.92
N ARG A 254 -43.25 -5.64 -75.18
CA ARG A 254 -43.88 -4.38 -75.66
C ARG A 254 -44.63 -3.60 -74.57
N ALA A 255 -44.55 -2.29 -74.70
CA ALA A 255 -45.15 -1.22 -73.90
C ALA A 255 -46.68 -1.16 -73.93
N GLY A 256 -47.26 -0.56 -72.89
CA GLY A 256 -48.65 -0.08 -72.85
C GLY A 256 -48.90 0.69 -71.55
N ALA A 257 -49.42 1.91 -71.69
CA ALA A 257 -49.51 2.95 -70.67
C ALA A 257 -50.88 3.00 -69.95
N ALA A 258 -50.91 3.89 -68.95
CA ALA A 258 -52.04 4.68 -68.44
C ALA A 258 -52.80 4.18 -67.19
N ASP A 259 -52.89 5.14 -66.27
CA ASP A 259 -53.80 5.41 -65.14
C ASP A 259 -53.88 4.45 -63.94
#